data_AF-A0AAD6DR08-F1
#
_entry.id   AF-A0AAD6DR08-F1
#
_cell.length_a   1.000
_cell.length_b   1.000
_cell.length_c   1.000
_cell.angle_alpha   90.00
_cell.angle_beta   90.00
_cell.angle_gamma   90.00
#
_symmetry.space_group_name_H-M   'P 1'
#
loop_
_entity.id
_entity.type
_entity.pdbx_description
1 polymer ?
#
loop_
_entity_poly.entity_id
_entity_poly.type
_entity_poly.pdbx_seq_one_letter_code
_entity_poly.pdbx_strand_id
1 'polypeptide(L)'
;MFYNGHFKESQEQVLDLEDMDGVISSRALDAFIQWLYRGTINFDIKSTEEKIRAAMELVRFADMYNVNELEVKMARYIKEILASAKSPYENYGLNQNTHFLKSDHIISALNLPRGHAVRRLLAAASVEGYLKGDKYKFADLAQDYTS
;
A
#
# COMPACT_ATOMS: atom_id res chain seq x y z
N MET A 1 20.77 4.66 -13.39
CA MET A 1 19.65 4.42 -14.34
C MET A 1 20.13 4.88 -15.70
N PHE A 2 20.08 3.99 -16.70
CA PHE A 2 20.54 4.17 -18.09
C PHE A 2 21.96 4.72 -18.26
N TYR A 3 22.96 3.95 -17.81
CA TYR A 3 24.34 4.19 -18.22
C TYR A 3 24.58 3.52 -19.58
N ASN A 4 25.27 4.23 -20.49
CA ASN A 4 25.84 3.77 -21.78
C ASN A 4 25.17 4.25 -23.08
N GLY A 5 24.24 5.22 -23.09
CA GLY A 5 23.82 5.86 -24.35
C GLY A 5 22.96 5.00 -25.29
N HIS A 6 22.75 3.72 -24.95
CA HIS A 6 22.03 2.74 -25.76
C HIS A 6 20.50 2.90 -25.71
N PHE A 7 20.01 3.72 -24.77
CA PHE A 7 18.60 4.00 -24.57
C PHE A 7 18.29 5.46 -24.92
N LYS A 8 17.16 5.71 -25.58
CA LYS A 8 16.74 7.06 -25.99
C LYS A 8 16.68 7.99 -24.76
N GLU A 9 16.22 7.45 -23.65
CA GLU A 9 16.10 8.07 -22.34
C GLU A 9 17.45 8.57 -21.80
N SER A 10 18.55 7.87 -22.12
CA SER A 10 19.90 8.30 -21.72
C SER A 10 20.43 9.46 -22.57
N GLN A 11 19.95 9.60 -23.81
CA GLN A 11 20.33 10.69 -24.70
C GLN A 11 19.52 11.94 -24.43
N GLU A 12 18.20 11.77 -24.20
CA GLU A 12 17.28 12.87 -23.95
C GLU A 12 17.30 13.33 -22.48
N GLN A 13 17.85 12.51 -21.58
CA GLN A 13 17.79 12.72 -20.13
C GLN A 13 16.35 12.85 -19.61
N VAL A 14 15.41 12.21 -20.30
CA VAL A 14 13.98 12.17 -19.99
C VAL A 14 13.54 10.72 -19.95
N LEU A 15 12.70 10.39 -18.96
CA LEU A 15 12.05 9.10 -18.83
C LEU A 15 10.55 9.34 -18.74
N ASP A 16 9.80 8.80 -19.70
CA ASP A 16 8.35 8.79 -19.65
C ASP A 16 7.90 7.60 -18.79
N LEU A 17 7.18 7.88 -17.71
CA LEU A 17 6.56 6.86 -16.87
C LEU A 17 5.18 6.55 -17.47
N GLU A 18 4.93 5.30 -17.82
CA GLU A 18 3.65 4.87 -18.39
C GLU A 18 2.53 5.05 -17.37
N ASP A 19 1.51 5.87 -17.66
CA ASP A 19 0.38 6.05 -16.76
C ASP A 19 -0.32 4.71 -16.52
N MET A 20 -0.28 4.25 -15.26
CA MET A 20 -1.00 3.06 -14.82
C MET A 20 -1.92 3.39 -13.66
N ASP A 21 -3.21 3.11 -13.87
CA ASP A 21 -4.26 3.46 -12.93
C ASP A 21 -4.02 2.85 -11.54
N GLY A 22 -3.96 3.74 -10.54
CA GLY A 22 -3.65 3.41 -9.15
C GLY A 22 -2.24 2.88 -8.86
N VAL A 23 -1.31 2.91 -9.82
CA VAL A 23 0.13 2.56 -9.64
C VAL A 23 1.00 3.80 -9.70
N ILE A 24 0.83 4.60 -10.75
CA ILE A 24 1.63 5.81 -10.99
C ILE A 24 0.77 7.01 -10.64
N SER A 25 1.03 7.56 -9.46
CA SER A 25 0.48 8.84 -9.00
C SER A 25 1.61 9.82 -8.73
N SER A 26 1.38 11.11 -8.94
CA SER A 26 2.36 12.16 -8.59
C SER A 26 2.82 12.04 -7.14
N ARG A 27 1.89 11.71 -6.24
CA ARG A 27 2.17 11.46 -4.83
C ARG A 27 3.08 10.25 -4.60
N ALA A 28 2.89 9.14 -5.31
CA ALA A 28 3.76 7.97 -5.19
C ALA A 28 5.18 8.30 -5.67
N LEU A 29 5.29 9.03 -6.78
CA LEU A 29 6.58 9.49 -7.32
C LEU A 29 7.28 10.45 -6.34
N ASP A 30 6.56 11.42 -5.79
CA ASP A 30 7.11 12.36 -4.80
C ASP A 30 7.60 11.63 -3.55
N ALA A 31 6.82 10.66 -3.05
CA ALA A 31 7.22 9.85 -1.91
C ALA A 31 8.44 8.97 -2.21
N PHE A 32 8.53 8.43 -3.43
CA PHE A 32 9.68 7.68 -3.89
C PHE A 32 10.95 8.55 -3.97
N ILE A 33 10.84 9.77 -4.52
CA ILE A 33 11.94 10.74 -4.57
C ILE A 33 12.37 11.12 -3.16
N GLN A 34 11.43 11.39 -2.24
CA GLN A 34 11.76 11.66 -0.83
C GLN A 34 12.56 10.51 -0.22
N TRP A 35 12.15 9.27 -0.45
CA TRP A 35 12.85 8.10 0.04
C TRP A 35 14.26 7.98 -0.56
N LEU A 36 14.42 8.16 -1.87
CA LEU A 36 15.71 8.10 -2.54
C LEU A 36 16.71 9.12 -1.99
N TYR A 37 16.27 10.37 -1.79
CA TYR A 37 17.18 11.45 -1.42
C TYR A 37 17.37 11.60 0.09
N ARG A 38 16.37 11.23 0.91
CA ARG A 38 16.37 11.50 2.36
C ARG A 38 16.30 10.23 3.21
N GLY A 39 16.01 9.08 2.61
CA GLY A 39 15.73 7.84 3.33
C GLY A 39 14.44 7.88 4.15
N THR A 40 13.61 8.93 4.03
CA THR A 40 12.37 9.13 4.81
C THR A 40 11.23 9.55 3.89
N ILE A 41 10.00 9.21 4.27
CA ILE A 41 8.79 9.53 3.50
C ILE A 41 7.84 10.29 4.42
N ASN A 42 7.33 11.43 3.96
CA ASN A 42 6.21 12.12 4.59
C ASN A 42 5.13 12.39 3.54
N PHE A 43 3.94 11.82 3.76
CA PHE A 43 2.81 12.02 2.86
C PHE A 43 2.04 13.32 3.10
N ASP A 44 2.21 13.98 4.26
CA ASP A 44 1.43 15.15 4.68
C ASP A 44 -0.11 14.98 4.53
N ILE A 45 -0.60 13.79 4.90
CA ILE A 45 -2.03 13.44 4.82
C ILE A 45 -2.63 13.43 6.22
N LYS A 46 -3.84 13.96 6.38
CA LYS A 46 -4.58 13.91 7.65
C LYS A 46 -5.38 12.63 7.83
N SER A 47 -6.13 12.20 6.80
CA SER A 47 -6.97 10.99 6.86
C SER A 47 -6.13 9.72 6.98
N THR A 48 -6.52 8.85 7.92
CA THR A 48 -5.90 7.54 8.13
C THR A 48 -6.05 6.64 6.91
N GLU A 49 -7.23 6.63 6.30
CA GLU A 49 -7.52 5.86 5.09
C GLU A 49 -6.64 6.31 3.93
N GLU A 50 -6.48 7.63 3.74
CA GLU A 50 -5.64 8.15 2.66
C GLU A 50 -4.14 7.98 2.92
N LYS A 51 -3.69 7.92 4.17
CA LYS A 51 -2.32 7.50 4.48
C LYS A 51 -2.08 6.06 4.04
N ILE A 52 -3.04 5.16 4.27
CA ILE A 52 -2.94 3.77 3.84
C ILE A 52 -2.94 3.71 2.31
N ARG A 53 -3.86 4.41 1.64
CA ARG A 53 -3.90 4.50 0.17
C ARG A 53 -2.56 4.97 -0.42
N ALA A 54 -2.00 6.06 0.10
CA ALA A 54 -0.72 6.60 -0.37
C ALA A 54 0.45 5.63 -0.18
N ALA A 55 0.49 4.93 0.96
CA ALA A 55 1.49 3.88 1.20
C ALA A 55 1.33 2.72 0.21
N MET A 56 0.10 2.33 -0.12
CA MET A 56 -0.17 1.29 -1.10
C MET A 56 0.22 1.68 -2.52
N GLU A 57 -0.07 2.92 -2.94
CA GLU A 57 0.38 3.45 -4.23
C GLU A 57 1.92 3.40 -4.34
N LEU A 58 2.63 3.87 -3.30
CA LEU A 58 4.10 3.84 -3.30
C LEU A 58 4.65 2.41 -3.39
N VAL A 59 4.03 1.44 -2.73
CA VAL A 59 4.45 0.04 -2.79
C VAL A 59 4.22 -0.54 -4.17
N ARG A 60 3.06 -0.30 -4.78
CA ARG A 60 2.79 -0.76 -6.16
C ARG A 60 3.77 -0.13 -7.14
N PHE A 61 4.08 1.15 -6.97
CA PHE A 61 5.12 1.84 -7.75
C PHE A 61 6.48 1.16 -7.56
N ALA A 62 6.89 0.90 -6.32
CA ALA A 62 8.15 0.23 -6.02
C ALA A 62 8.22 -1.18 -6.64
N ASP A 63 7.16 -1.98 -6.52
CA ASP A 63 7.08 -3.32 -7.07
C ASP A 63 7.17 -3.32 -8.61
N MET A 64 6.50 -2.37 -9.27
CA MET A 64 6.57 -2.21 -10.73
C MET A 64 8.01 -2.04 -11.23
N TYR A 65 8.85 -1.35 -10.46
CA TYR A 65 10.25 -1.10 -10.78
C TYR A 65 11.24 -1.98 -9.99
N ASN A 66 10.76 -3.05 -9.33
CA ASN A 66 11.56 -4.00 -8.53
C ASN A 66 12.40 -3.36 -7.40
N VAL A 67 11.84 -2.37 -6.70
CA VAL A 67 12.45 -1.74 -5.51
C VAL A 67 12.01 -2.46 -4.23
N ASN A 68 12.86 -3.34 -3.70
CA ASN A 68 12.47 -4.30 -2.66
C ASN A 68 12.44 -3.73 -1.23
N GLU A 69 13.12 -2.62 -0.94
CA GLU A 69 13.27 -2.09 0.42
C GLU A 69 12.00 -1.39 0.94
N LEU A 70 11.13 -0.95 0.03
CA LEU A 70 9.94 -0.17 0.38
C LEU A 70 8.79 -1.04 0.91
N GLU A 71 8.71 -2.31 0.48
CA GLU A 71 7.72 -3.29 0.94
C GLU A 71 7.64 -3.33 2.48
N VAL A 72 8.77 -3.61 3.13
CA VAL A 72 8.84 -3.81 4.59
C VAL A 72 8.62 -2.49 5.32
N LYS A 73 9.15 -1.39 4.77
CA LYS A 73 9.00 -0.06 5.35
C LYS A 73 7.53 0.39 5.35
N MET A 74 6.83 0.19 4.24
CA MET A 74 5.42 0.56 4.10
C MET A 74 4.50 -0.37 4.87
N ALA A 75 4.81 -1.67 4.96
CA ALA A 75 4.09 -2.56 5.87
C ALA A 75 4.18 -2.07 7.33
N ARG A 76 5.37 -1.71 7.80
CA ARG A 76 5.54 -1.16 9.15
C ARG A 76 4.76 0.15 9.34
N TYR A 77 4.84 1.07 8.38
CA TYR A 77 4.10 2.33 8.41
C TYR A 77 2.58 2.10 8.50
N ILE A 78 2.03 1.21 7.67
CA ILE A 78 0.59 0.84 7.72
C ILE A 78 0.24 0.21 9.07
N LYS A 79 1.09 -0.68 9.60
CA LYS A 79 0.87 -1.31 10.92
C LYS A 79 0.80 -0.26 12.03
N GLU A 80 1.69 0.72 12.03
CA GLU A 80 1.71 1.81 13.01
C GLU A 80 0.45 2.68 12.88
N ILE A 81 0.01 2.97 11.66
CA ILE A 81 -1.26 3.67 11.42
C ILE A 81 -2.43 2.90 12.03
N LEU A 82 -2.57 1.61 11.71
CA LEU A 82 -3.66 0.77 12.21
C LEU A 82 -3.64 0.64 13.73
N ALA A 83 -2.45 0.56 14.35
CA ALA A 83 -2.31 0.47 15.80
C ALA A 83 -2.57 1.80 16.53
N SER A 84 -2.17 2.93 15.95
CA SER A 84 -2.32 4.26 16.55
C SER A 84 -3.76 4.77 16.53
N ALA A 85 -4.55 4.28 15.59
CA ALA A 85 -5.89 4.76 15.37
C ALA A 85 -6.86 4.05 16.30
N LYS A 86 -6.92 4.52 17.56
CA LYS A 86 -7.98 4.13 18.51
C LYS A 86 -9.32 4.44 17.86
N SER A 87 -10.16 3.43 17.63
CA SER A 87 -11.51 3.67 17.16
C SER A 87 -12.22 4.54 18.21
N PRO A 88 -12.81 5.69 17.84
CA PRO A 88 -13.57 6.52 18.77
C PRO A 88 -14.85 5.84 19.29
N TYR A 89 -15.15 4.64 18.78
CA TYR A 89 -16.27 3.82 19.21
C TYR A 89 -15.73 2.47 19.68
N GLU A 90 -15.73 2.25 20.99
CA GLU A 90 -15.32 0.99 21.66
C GLU A 90 -16.12 -0.24 21.16
N ASN A 91 -17.23 -0.02 20.44
CA ASN A 91 -18.15 -1.05 19.94
C ASN A 91 -17.74 -1.75 18.62
N TYR A 92 -16.62 -1.39 17.98
CA TYR A 92 -16.14 -2.11 16.78
C TYR A 92 -15.30 -3.35 17.11
N GLY A 93 -15.67 -4.13 18.14
CA GLY A 93 -14.88 -5.28 18.63
C GLY A 93 -14.47 -6.30 17.56
N LEU A 94 -15.19 -6.36 16.43
CA LEU A 94 -14.88 -7.23 15.28
C LEU A 94 -13.98 -6.60 14.21
N ASN A 95 -13.91 -5.27 14.15
CA ASN A 95 -13.23 -4.55 13.06
C ASN A 95 -12.08 -3.67 13.54
N GLN A 96 -11.60 -3.81 14.79
CA GLN A 96 -10.57 -2.93 15.34
C GLN A 96 -9.33 -2.84 14.44
N ASN A 97 -8.78 -3.99 14.03
CA ASN A 97 -7.57 -4.03 13.19
C ASN A 97 -7.80 -3.61 11.74
N THR A 98 -9.06 -3.52 11.31
CA THR A 98 -9.40 -3.22 9.91
C THR A 98 -10.27 -1.99 9.77
N HIS A 99 -10.50 -1.22 10.83
CA HIS A 99 -11.50 -0.14 10.87
C HIS A 99 -11.31 0.84 9.70
N PHE A 100 -10.06 1.26 9.47
CA PHE A 100 -9.66 2.18 8.40
C PHE A 100 -9.35 1.52 7.06
N LEU A 101 -9.46 0.19 6.97
CA LEU A 101 -9.35 -0.50 5.70
C LEU A 101 -10.67 -0.39 4.93
N LYS A 102 -10.55 -0.12 3.63
CA LYS A 102 -11.64 -0.12 2.64
C LYS A 102 -11.42 -1.26 1.65
N SER A 103 -12.44 -1.62 0.89
CA SER A 103 -12.35 -2.66 -0.15
C SER A 103 -11.21 -2.39 -1.13
N ASP A 104 -11.01 -1.13 -1.55
CA ASP A 104 -9.89 -0.73 -2.42
C ASP A 104 -8.52 -1.10 -1.84
N HIS A 105 -8.34 -1.00 -0.51
CA HIS A 105 -7.08 -1.37 0.13
C HIS A 105 -6.86 -2.88 0.08
N ILE A 106 -7.92 -3.68 0.18
CA ILE A 106 -7.83 -5.13 0.08
C ILE A 106 -7.55 -5.52 -1.37
N ILE A 107 -8.31 -4.99 -2.33
CA ILE A 107 -8.14 -5.24 -3.77
C ILE A 107 -6.72 -4.85 -4.22
N SER A 108 -6.26 -3.66 -3.83
CA SER A 108 -4.91 -3.20 -4.17
C SER A 108 -3.82 -4.13 -3.62
N ALA A 109 -4.04 -4.75 -2.44
CA ALA A 109 -3.09 -5.69 -1.87
C ALA A 109 -3.11 -7.07 -2.53
N LEU A 110 -4.21 -7.46 -3.18
CA LEU A 110 -4.28 -8.68 -3.98
C LEU A 110 -3.41 -8.59 -5.24
N ASN A 111 -3.26 -7.38 -5.78
CA ASN A 111 -2.37 -7.09 -6.91
C ASN A 111 -0.88 -7.11 -6.55
N LEU A 112 -0.53 -7.21 -5.27
CA LEU A 112 0.85 -7.34 -4.82
C LEU A 112 1.32 -8.81 -4.93
N PRO A 113 2.63 -9.05 -5.17
CA PRO A 113 3.18 -10.39 -5.23
C PRO A 113 2.82 -11.27 -4.02
N ARG A 114 2.73 -12.58 -4.24
CA ARG A 114 2.55 -13.53 -3.14
C ARG A 114 3.74 -13.43 -2.19
N GLY A 115 3.47 -13.37 -0.89
CA GLY A 115 4.50 -13.17 0.12
C GLY A 115 4.92 -11.71 0.32
N HIS A 116 4.32 -10.74 -0.37
CA HIS A 116 4.58 -9.33 -0.12
C HIS A 116 4.12 -8.92 1.31
N ALA A 117 4.91 -8.12 2.02
CA ALA A 117 4.77 -7.83 3.45
C ALA A 117 3.50 -7.03 3.74
N VAL A 118 3.15 -6.09 2.86
CA VAL A 118 1.88 -5.37 2.97
C VAL A 118 0.70 -6.32 2.79
N ARG A 119 0.77 -7.26 1.84
CA ARG A 119 -0.26 -8.28 1.62
C ARG A 119 -0.41 -9.18 2.85
N ARG A 120 0.70 -9.67 3.41
CA ARG A 120 0.71 -10.45 4.66
C ARG A 120 0.14 -9.68 5.83
N LEU A 121 0.48 -8.40 5.96
CA LEU A 121 -0.02 -7.53 7.02
C LEU A 121 -1.53 -7.35 6.95
N LEU A 122 -2.06 -7.01 5.78
CA LEU A 122 -3.51 -6.80 5.62
C LEU A 122 -4.29 -8.11 5.81
N ALA A 123 -3.73 -9.24 5.37
CA ALA A 123 -4.27 -10.55 5.67
C ALA A 123 -4.33 -10.79 7.19
N ALA A 124 -3.21 -10.60 7.89
CA ALA A 124 -3.14 -10.77 9.34
C ALA A 124 -4.10 -9.83 10.11
N ALA A 125 -4.24 -8.58 9.67
CA ALA A 125 -5.18 -7.63 10.25
C ALA A 125 -6.64 -8.09 10.09
N SER A 126 -6.96 -8.76 8.98
CA SER A 126 -8.30 -9.24 8.66
C SER A 126 -8.71 -10.52 9.40
N VAL A 127 -7.73 -11.36 9.82
CA VAL A 127 -7.98 -12.67 10.44
C VAL A 127 -8.88 -12.58 11.67
N GLU A 128 -8.61 -11.65 12.58
CA GLU A 128 -9.38 -11.53 13.83
C GLU A 128 -10.87 -11.25 13.55
N GLY A 129 -11.15 -10.30 12.66
CA GLY A 129 -12.52 -9.93 12.31
C GLY A 129 -13.26 -11.02 11.54
N TYR A 130 -12.54 -11.75 10.69
CA TYR A 130 -13.07 -12.91 9.97
C TYR A 130 -13.44 -14.07 10.90
N LEU A 131 -12.59 -14.37 11.90
CA LEU A 131 -12.83 -15.48 12.82
C LEU A 131 -13.89 -15.17 13.89
N LYS A 132 -14.02 -13.92 14.32
CA LYS A 132 -14.92 -13.54 15.42
C LYS A 132 -16.33 -13.14 14.97
N GLY A 133 -16.50 -12.75 13.72
CA GLY A 133 -17.75 -12.15 13.25
C GLY A 133 -18.54 -13.09 12.32
N ASP A 134 -19.84 -13.22 12.57
CA ASP A 134 -20.75 -13.95 11.68
C ASP A 134 -20.80 -13.35 10.26
N LYS A 135 -20.57 -12.03 10.17
CA LYS A 135 -20.50 -11.29 8.90
C LYS A 135 -19.34 -10.29 8.90
N TYR A 136 -18.18 -10.74 8.45
CA TYR A 136 -17.01 -9.88 8.28
C TYR A 136 -17.14 -8.97 7.05
N LYS A 137 -16.74 -7.70 7.18
CA LYS A 137 -16.97 -6.67 6.15
C LYS A 137 -16.28 -6.89 4.81
N PHE A 138 -15.27 -7.76 4.77
CA PHE A 138 -14.60 -8.18 3.53
C PHE A 138 -14.82 -9.66 3.20
N ALA A 139 -15.78 -10.33 3.84
CA ALA A 139 -16.06 -11.75 3.58
C ALA A 139 -16.46 -11.98 2.12
N ASP A 140 -17.42 -11.18 1.62
CA ASP A 140 -17.90 -11.28 0.24
C ASP A 140 -16.76 -10.96 -0.75
N LEU A 141 -15.98 -9.91 -0.46
CA LEU A 141 -14.80 -9.54 -1.25
C LEU A 141 -13.75 -10.67 -1.31
N ALA A 142 -13.57 -11.43 -0.22
CA ALA A 142 -12.64 -12.55 -0.23
C ALA A 142 -13.13 -13.71 -1.11
N GLN A 143 -14.45 -13.92 -1.20
CA GLN A 143 -15.05 -14.95 -2.08
C GLN A 143 -14.94 -14.58 -3.56
N ASP A 144 -15.14 -13.31 -3.89
CA ASP A 144 -15.06 -12.84 -5.28
C ASP A 144 -13.65 -12.95 -5.87
N TYR A 145 -12.61 -12.99 -5.02
CA TYR A 145 -11.20 -13.00 -5.41
C TYR A 145 -10.45 -14.28 -5.02
N THR A 146 -11.14 -15.32 -4.54
CA THR A 146 -10.54 -16.66 -4.39
C THR A 146 -10.21 -17.24 -5.77
N SER A 147 -8.91 -17.29 -6.08
CA SER A 147 -8.34 -17.96 -7.25
C SER A 147 -8.05 -19.43 -6.97
#